data_AF-A0AAW9EVH0-F1
#
_entry.id   AF-A0AAW9EVH0-F1
#
_cell.length_a   1.000
_cell.length_b   1.000
_cell.length_c   1.000
_cell.angle_alpha   90.00
_cell.angle_beta   90.00
_cell.angle_gamma   90.00
#
_symmetry.space_group_name_H-M   'P 1'
#
loop_
_entity.id
_entity.type
_entity.pdbx_description
1 polymer ?
#
loop_
_entity_poly.entity_id
_entity_poly.type
_entity_poly.pdbx_seq_one_letter_code
_entity_poly.pdbx_strand_id
1 'polypeptide(L)'
;MNVWLSREFAPAEWGEGALLSHRADGMVIHLVSATPLLDIQQAARRLCSQGIQQVVLAGHWEREQQWAFAQGLQTPKAEVGLQWATSSEEDREELEARWLCGRWVREMTNATPEQLGPLELAVEAAAFLTELAPDRISHRILKGEALQQAGWVGLYQVGRGSDREPVMLELDFNPGKDPKAPVAAALVGKGITFDSGGYSMKTSQGMLTMKHDMGGAAIVTGALALAILRGFDKRVKLILCCAENLVSGHAYKLGDILTYKNGTTVEVVNTDAEGRLILADGLQLAGESGAPLIIDAATLTGAAVMALGGRYNALFGLDKGLVSRAMAYSDAEQEPAWPLPLEPWHRQQCPSHYADTANSRPVPGGGPGGASNAAGFLSRFVPDEGRGWLHVDLAACFSENGDSLWAPGANTLGMRTIAHTLMAETR
;
A
#
# COMPACT_ATOMS: atom_id res chain seq x y z
N MET A 1 -25.52 -3.48 17.78
CA MET A 1 -26.74 -3.76 17.00
C MET A 1 -26.54 -5.06 16.23
N ASN A 2 -27.53 -5.95 16.23
CA ASN A 2 -27.43 -7.21 15.48
C ASN A 2 -27.71 -6.98 14.00
N VAL A 3 -27.00 -7.70 13.12
CA VAL A 3 -27.20 -7.67 11.67
C VAL A 3 -27.30 -9.08 11.11
N TRP A 4 -28.33 -9.36 10.33
CA TRP A 4 -28.57 -10.65 9.67
C TRP A 4 -28.53 -10.54 8.14
N LEU A 5 -28.32 -11.67 7.48
CA LEU A 5 -28.53 -11.82 6.04
C LEU A 5 -29.87 -12.52 5.76
N SER A 6 -30.55 -12.11 4.70
CA SER A 6 -31.71 -12.80 4.14
C SER A 6 -31.58 -12.89 2.62
N ARG A 7 -32.09 -13.98 2.03
CA ARG A 7 -32.25 -14.12 0.57
C ARG A 7 -33.66 -13.76 0.10
N GLU A 8 -34.54 -13.39 1.02
CA GLU A 8 -35.89 -12.92 0.72
C GLU A 8 -35.87 -11.41 0.46
N PHE A 9 -36.84 -10.93 -0.32
CA PHE A 9 -37.05 -9.49 -0.48
C PHE A 9 -37.43 -8.84 0.84
N ALA A 10 -37.07 -7.57 1.01
CA ALA A 10 -37.54 -6.76 2.12
C ALA A 10 -39.08 -6.66 2.13
N PRO A 11 -39.71 -6.52 3.31
CA PRO A 11 -41.14 -6.25 3.39
C PRO A 11 -41.51 -5.00 2.59
N ALA A 12 -42.69 -5.01 1.95
CA ALA A 12 -43.10 -3.98 0.98
C ALA A 12 -43.06 -2.53 1.52
N GLU A 13 -43.23 -2.35 2.83
CA GLU A 13 -43.12 -1.06 3.52
C GLU A 13 -41.73 -0.39 3.41
N TRP A 14 -40.68 -1.16 3.12
CA TRP A 14 -39.32 -0.66 2.91
C TRP A 14 -39.04 -0.29 1.44
N GLY A 15 -39.97 -0.61 0.54
CA GLY A 15 -39.84 -0.41 -0.90
C GLY A 15 -39.34 -1.65 -1.63
N GLU A 16 -39.73 -1.78 -2.90
CA GLU A 16 -39.31 -2.87 -3.77
C GLU A 16 -37.78 -2.83 -3.99
N GLY A 17 -37.11 -3.95 -3.71
CA GLY A 17 -35.65 -4.06 -3.86
C GLY A 17 -34.84 -3.37 -2.74
N ALA A 18 -35.45 -3.04 -1.60
CA ALA A 18 -34.71 -2.44 -0.49
C ALA A 18 -33.60 -3.38 0.04
N LEU A 19 -32.39 -2.83 0.11
CA LEU A 19 -31.20 -3.56 0.58
C LEU A 19 -31.23 -3.84 2.10
N LEU A 20 -31.88 -2.95 2.86
CA LEU A 20 -31.94 -3.00 4.32
C LEU A 20 -33.40 -2.91 4.79
N SER A 21 -33.74 -3.70 5.79
CA SER A 21 -34.95 -3.54 6.59
C SER A 21 -34.65 -3.61 8.08
N HIS A 22 -35.52 -3.03 8.90
CA HIS A 22 -35.42 -3.07 10.35
C HIS A 22 -36.21 -4.24 10.95
N ARG A 23 -35.64 -4.85 11.98
CA ARG A 23 -36.28 -5.83 12.86
C ARG A 23 -36.22 -5.32 14.30
N ALA A 24 -37.12 -5.78 15.17
CA ALA A 24 -37.19 -5.34 16.57
C ALA A 24 -35.84 -5.39 17.33
N ASP A 25 -34.92 -6.27 16.94
CA ASP A 25 -33.62 -6.51 17.55
C ASP A 25 -32.41 -6.17 16.65
N GLY A 26 -32.62 -5.53 15.50
CA GLY A 26 -31.51 -5.07 14.63
C GLY A 26 -31.89 -4.86 13.16
N MET A 27 -30.97 -5.18 12.23
CA MET A 27 -31.13 -4.92 10.80
C MET A 27 -30.96 -6.18 9.96
N VAL A 28 -31.68 -6.29 8.85
CA VAL A 28 -31.55 -7.39 7.89
C VAL A 28 -31.03 -6.84 6.55
N ILE A 29 -30.00 -7.48 6.00
CA ILE A 29 -29.49 -7.22 4.64
C ILE A 29 -30.13 -8.23 3.69
N HIS A 30 -30.75 -7.74 2.61
CA HIS A 30 -31.45 -8.56 1.63
C HIS A 30 -30.56 -8.80 0.39
N LEU A 31 -30.05 -10.03 0.26
CA LEU A 31 -29.11 -10.45 -0.79
C LEU A 31 -29.85 -11.04 -2.00
N VAL A 32 -30.60 -10.19 -2.69
CA VAL A 32 -31.40 -10.58 -3.87
C VAL A 32 -30.69 -10.31 -5.20
N SER A 33 -29.50 -9.69 -5.18
CA SER A 33 -28.71 -9.39 -6.38
C SER A 33 -27.70 -10.49 -6.75
N ALA A 34 -27.11 -10.38 -7.94
CA ALA A 34 -26.02 -11.23 -8.41
C ALA A 34 -24.64 -10.90 -7.78
N THR A 35 -24.53 -9.81 -7.01
CA THR A 35 -23.26 -9.31 -6.44
C THR A 35 -23.34 -9.19 -4.91
N PRO A 36 -23.52 -10.30 -4.18
CA PRO A 36 -23.86 -10.28 -2.76
C PRO A 36 -22.82 -9.59 -1.88
N LEU A 37 -21.53 -9.69 -2.20
CA LEU A 37 -20.47 -9.04 -1.40
C LEU A 37 -20.52 -7.51 -1.50
N LEU A 38 -20.80 -6.97 -2.69
CA LEU A 38 -20.95 -5.52 -2.88
C LEU A 38 -22.16 -5.01 -2.11
N ASP A 39 -23.27 -5.73 -2.16
CA ASP A 39 -24.49 -5.37 -1.41
C ASP A 39 -24.25 -5.34 0.10
N ILE A 40 -23.55 -6.35 0.63
CA ILE A 40 -23.17 -6.40 2.05
C ILE A 40 -22.30 -5.21 2.43
N GLN A 41 -21.28 -4.89 1.63
CA GLN A 41 -20.41 -3.76 1.89
C GLN A 41 -21.18 -2.42 1.81
N GLN A 42 -22.07 -2.26 0.83
CA GLN A 42 -22.93 -1.07 0.72
C GLN A 42 -23.88 -0.93 1.90
N ALA A 43 -24.46 -2.04 2.35
CA ALA A 43 -25.32 -2.06 3.53
C ALA A 43 -24.54 -1.62 4.78
N ALA A 44 -23.36 -2.19 5.02
CA ALA A 44 -22.49 -1.78 6.12
C ALA A 44 -22.14 -0.28 6.06
N ARG A 45 -21.88 0.22 4.84
CA ARG A 45 -21.58 1.64 4.63
C ARG A 45 -22.74 2.55 5.03
N ARG A 46 -23.97 2.18 4.64
CA ARG A 46 -25.22 2.87 5.02
C ARG A 46 -25.47 2.81 6.53
N LEU A 47 -25.24 1.66 7.17
CA LEU A 47 -25.42 1.53 8.62
C LEU A 47 -24.46 2.45 9.38
N CYS A 48 -23.19 2.47 8.98
CA CYS A 48 -22.23 3.36 9.61
C CYS A 48 -22.54 4.85 9.38
N SER A 49 -23.07 5.24 8.21
CA SER A 49 -23.46 6.63 7.96
C SER A 49 -24.68 7.05 8.78
N GLN A 50 -25.48 6.09 9.25
CA GLN A 50 -26.57 6.29 10.23
C GLN A 50 -26.06 6.34 11.68
N GLY A 51 -24.74 6.31 11.91
CA GLY A 51 -24.14 6.35 13.25
C GLY A 51 -23.99 4.99 13.93
N ILE A 52 -24.21 3.88 13.21
CA ILE A 52 -24.13 2.54 13.78
C ILE A 52 -22.72 1.97 13.57
N GLN A 53 -21.92 1.98 14.64
CA GLN A 53 -20.49 1.60 14.60
C GLN A 53 -20.18 0.37 15.46
N GLN A 54 -21.14 -0.10 16.25
CA GLN A 54 -21.02 -1.26 17.13
C GLN A 54 -21.99 -2.33 16.66
N VAL A 55 -21.47 -3.34 15.95
CA VAL A 55 -22.26 -4.34 15.24
C VAL A 55 -21.92 -5.76 15.69
N VAL A 56 -22.95 -6.59 15.83
CA VAL A 56 -22.82 -8.03 15.99
C VAL A 56 -23.40 -8.70 14.75
N LEU A 57 -22.60 -9.46 14.02
CA LEU A 57 -23.10 -10.27 12.91
C LEU A 57 -23.80 -11.50 13.50
N ALA A 58 -25.06 -11.70 13.12
CA ALA A 58 -25.92 -12.74 13.68
C ALA A 58 -26.45 -13.66 12.59
N GLY A 59 -26.66 -14.94 12.93
CA GLY A 59 -27.07 -15.97 11.97
C GLY A 59 -25.90 -16.55 11.19
N HIS A 60 -26.15 -16.98 9.95
CA HIS A 60 -25.15 -17.66 9.13
C HIS A 60 -24.48 -16.68 8.17
N TRP A 61 -23.14 -16.64 8.24
CA TRP A 61 -22.30 -15.82 7.37
C TRP A 61 -21.09 -16.61 6.89
N GLU A 62 -20.71 -16.40 5.64
CA GLU A 62 -19.43 -16.88 5.10
C GLU A 62 -18.30 -15.89 5.45
N ARG A 63 -17.05 -16.34 5.41
CA ARG A 63 -15.88 -15.51 5.74
C ARG A 63 -15.82 -14.21 4.91
N GLU A 64 -15.91 -14.31 3.59
CA GLU A 64 -15.79 -13.12 2.72
C GLU A 64 -17.00 -12.19 2.85
N GLN A 65 -18.18 -12.70 3.20
CA GLN A 65 -19.35 -11.87 3.53
C GLN A 65 -19.10 -11.02 4.77
N GLN A 66 -18.53 -11.61 5.82
CA GLN A 66 -18.17 -10.90 7.05
C GLN A 66 -17.07 -9.86 6.78
N TRP A 67 -16.07 -10.21 5.96
CA TRP A 67 -15.03 -9.27 5.56
C TRP A 67 -15.58 -8.10 4.72
N ALA A 68 -16.46 -8.37 3.76
CA ALA A 68 -17.12 -7.31 2.98
C ALA A 68 -17.90 -6.34 3.87
N PHE A 69 -18.62 -6.86 4.88
CA PHE A 69 -19.30 -6.04 5.88
C PHE A 69 -18.30 -5.19 6.68
N ALA A 70 -17.23 -5.83 7.18
CA ALA A 70 -16.16 -5.18 7.93
C ALA A 70 -15.53 -4.00 7.19
N GLN A 71 -15.30 -4.14 5.88
CA GLN A 71 -14.74 -3.07 5.03
C GLN A 71 -15.69 -1.89 4.91
N GLY A 72 -16.99 -2.15 4.70
CA GLY A 72 -18.00 -1.10 4.60
C GLY A 72 -18.32 -0.41 5.92
N LEU A 73 -18.08 -1.06 7.06
CA LEU A 73 -18.34 -0.49 8.39
C LEU A 73 -17.28 0.54 8.83
N GLN A 74 -16.07 0.51 8.25
CA GLN A 74 -14.94 1.35 8.67
C GLN A 74 -15.22 2.85 8.57
N THR A 75 -14.68 3.68 9.45
CA THR A 75 -14.75 5.14 9.32
C THR A 75 -13.54 5.80 9.97
N PRO A 76 -13.01 6.91 9.41
CA PRO A 76 -11.93 7.65 10.06
C PRO A 76 -12.40 8.48 11.27
N LYS A 77 -13.73 8.58 11.50
CA LYS A 77 -14.30 9.48 12.51
C LYS A 77 -14.52 8.87 13.89
N ALA A 78 -14.48 7.54 14.01
CA ALA A 78 -14.84 6.85 15.24
C ALA A 78 -14.27 5.43 15.26
N GLU A 79 -14.17 4.88 16.46
CA GLU A 79 -13.85 3.47 16.63
C GLU A 79 -15.04 2.58 16.24
N VAL A 80 -14.73 1.55 15.45
CA VAL A 80 -15.70 0.58 14.98
C VAL A 80 -15.51 -0.73 15.74
N GLY A 81 -16.58 -1.23 16.34
CA GLY A 81 -16.62 -2.54 16.98
C GLY A 81 -17.45 -3.51 16.15
N LEU A 82 -16.88 -4.67 15.86
CA LEU A 82 -17.51 -5.72 15.07
C LEU A 82 -17.29 -7.08 15.73
N GLN A 83 -18.38 -7.79 16.01
CA GLN A 83 -18.35 -9.18 16.45
C GLN A 83 -18.70 -10.11 15.28
N TRP A 84 -17.79 -11.03 14.97
CA TRP A 84 -17.94 -12.04 13.91
C TRP A 84 -19.05 -13.05 14.24
N ALA A 85 -19.70 -13.57 13.20
CA ALA A 85 -20.74 -14.61 13.29
C ALA A 85 -20.17 -16.03 13.16
N THR A 86 -18.90 -16.18 12.79
CA THR A 86 -18.30 -17.50 12.53
C THR A 86 -18.16 -18.35 13.78
N SER A 87 -18.45 -19.64 13.64
CA SER A 87 -18.12 -20.67 14.64
C SER A 87 -16.85 -21.46 14.29
N SER A 88 -16.24 -21.20 13.13
CA SER A 88 -14.98 -21.80 12.70
C SER A 88 -13.81 -21.01 13.30
N GLU A 89 -12.91 -21.71 13.99
CA GLU A 89 -11.71 -21.11 14.57
C GLU A 89 -10.78 -20.57 13.47
N GLU A 90 -10.59 -21.32 12.38
CA GLU A 90 -9.79 -20.91 11.21
C GLU A 90 -10.32 -19.61 10.60
N ASP A 91 -11.65 -19.50 10.38
CA ASP A 91 -12.24 -18.29 9.81
C ASP A 91 -12.14 -17.11 10.78
N ARG A 92 -12.25 -17.36 12.09
CA ARG A 92 -12.09 -16.33 13.11
C ARG A 92 -10.67 -15.78 13.11
N GLU A 93 -9.67 -16.65 13.13
CA GLU A 93 -8.25 -16.26 13.09
C GLU A 93 -7.93 -15.44 11.84
N GLU A 94 -8.38 -15.88 10.65
CA GLU A 94 -8.17 -15.14 9.41
C GLU A 94 -8.89 -13.77 9.41
N LEU A 95 -10.13 -13.69 9.92
CA LEU A 95 -10.87 -12.43 10.01
C LEU A 95 -10.22 -11.45 11.02
N GLU A 96 -9.77 -11.95 12.16
CA GLU A 96 -9.05 -11.16 13.17
C GLU A 96 -7.70 -10.67 12.65
N ALA A 97 -6.96 -11.50 11.92
CA ALA A 97 -5.71 -11.11 11.27
C ALA A 97 -5.93 -9.99 10.23
N ARG A 98 -6.92 -10.14 9.34
CA ARG A 98 -7.28 -9.10 8.37
C ARG A 98 -7.70 -7.81 9.05
N TRP A 99 -8.47 -7.91 10.14
CA TRP A 99 -8.95 -6.76 10.89
C TRP A 99 -7.81 -6.01 11.58
N LEU A 100 -6.92 -6.73 12.28
CA LEU A 100 -5.75 -6.17 12.96
C LEU A 100 -4.82 -5.45 11.99
N CYS A 101 -4.35 -6.14 10.95
CA CYS A 101 -3.46 -5.56 9.96
C CYS A 101 -4.14 -4.41 9.20
N GLY A 102 -5.41 -4.58 8.86
CA GLY A 102 -6.17 -3.55 8.15
C GLY A 102 -6.42 -2.30 8.99
N ARG A 103 -6.62 -2.43 10.30
CA ARG A 103 -6.70 -1.28 11.22
C ARG A 103 -5.38 -0.53 11.23
N TRP A 104 -4.27 -1.21 11.43
CA TRP A 104 -2.95 -0.58 11.45
C TRP A 104 -2.66 0.18 10.14
N VAL A 105 -2.92 -0.43 8.98
CA VAL A 105 -2.74 0.23 7.66
C VAL A 105 -3.58 1.50 7.55
N ARG A 106 -4.85 1.45 7.98
CA ARG A 106 -5.75 2.62 7.95
C ARG A 106 -5.33 3.69 8.94
N GLU A 107 -4.92 3.31 10.15
CA GLU A 107 -4.49 4.24 11.19
C GLU A 107 -3.24 5.00 10.73
N MET A 108 -2.22 4.31 10.21
CA MET A 108 -1.02 4.97 9.68
C MET A 108 -1.33 5.88 8.49
N THR A 109 -2.10 5.39 7.51
CA THR A 109 -2.35 6.16 6.28
C THR A 109 -3.30 7.33 6.48
N ASN A 110 -4.20 7.26 7.47
CA ASN A 110 -5.13 8.34 7.78
C ASN A 110 -4.58 9.34 8.82
N ALA A 111 -3.48 9.02 9.51
CA ALA A 111 -2.83 9.90 10.47
C ALA A 111 -2.52 11.26 9.85
N THR A 112 -2.55 12.32 10.66
CA THR A 112 -2.20 13.65 10.15
C THR A 112 -0.70 13.74 9.87
N PRO A 113 -0.27 14.57 8.91
CA PRO A 113 1.16 14.78 8.66
C PRO A 113 1.94 15.20 9.90
N GLU A 114 1.32 15.95 10.81
CA GLU A 114 1.93 16.36 12.08
C GLU A 114 2.19 15.17 13.01
N GLN A 115 1.24 14.23 13.09
CA GLN A 115 1.33 13.07 13.99
C GLN A 115 2.29 11.99 13.48
N LEU A 116 2.41 11.83 12.16
CA LEU A 116 3.16 10.73 11.55
C LEU A 116 4.21 11.28 10.58
N GLY A 117 5.40 11.57 11.12
CA GLY A 117 6.58 11.91 10.31
C GLY A 117 7.39 10.68 9.89
N PRO A 118 8.52 10.89 9.18
CA PRO A 118 9.33 9.79 8.65
C PRO A 118 9.84 8.81 9.72
N LEU A 119 10.28 9.33 10.87
CA LEU A 119 10.77 8.52 11.98
C LEU A 119 9.63 7.76 12.66
N GLU A 120 8.51 8.42 12.90
CA GLU A 120 7.34 7.83 13.54
C GLU A 120 6.82 6.66 12.71
N LEU A 121 6.67 6.82 11.39
CA LEU A 121 6.27 5.73 10.50
C LEU A 121 7.20 4.51 10.59
N ALA A 122 8.52 4.74 10.58
CA ALA A 122 9.51 3.67 10.68
C ALA A 122 9.45 2.96 12.04
N VAL A 123 9.31 3.71 13.14
CA VAL A 123 9.22 3.17 14.51
C VAL A 123 7.93 2.38 14.71
N GLU A 124 6.79 2.91 14.27
CA GLU A 124 5.49 2.25 14.38
C GLU A 124 5.45 0.93 13.59
N ALA A 125 6.02 0.91 12.38
CA ALA A 125 6.13 -0.31 11.58
C ALA A 125 7.01 -1.37 12.26
N ALA A 126 8.16 -0.95 12.80
CA ALA A 126 9.05 -1.85 13.52
C ALA A 126 8.43 -2.38 14.80
N ALA A 127 7.73 -1.53 15.56
CA ALA A 127 7.05 -1.91 16.80
C ALA A 127 5.92 -2.92 16.52
N PHE A 128 5.04 -2.62 15.57
CA PHE A 128 3.92 -3.48 15.20
C PHE A 128 4.38 -4.89 14.80
N LEU A 129 5.37 -5.00 13.92
CA LEU A 129 5.89 -6.32 13.50
C LEU A 129 6.63 -7.03 14.64
N THR A 130 7.36 -6.29 15.51
CA THR A 130 8.04 -6.86 16.67
C THR A 130 7.06 -7.46 17.67
N GLU A 131 5.92 -6.81 17.91
CA GLU A 131 4.86 -7.31 18.78
C GLU A 131 4.24 -8.61 18.24
N LEU A 132 4.04 -8.69 16.92
CA LEU A 132 3.48 -9.88 16.27
C LEU A 132 4.42 -11.09 16.25
N ALA A 133 5.73 -10.85 16.08
CA ALA A 133 6.73 -11.88 15.93
C ALA A 133 7.95 -11.64 16.82
N PRO A 134 7.78 -11.68 18.16
CA PRO A 134 8.86 -11.40 19.09
C PRO A 134 10.03 -12.35 18.88
N ASP A 135 11.25 -11.83 19.05
CA ASP A 135 12.53 -12.51 18.82
C ASP A 135 12.78 -13.02 17.38
N ARG A 136 11.86 -12.80 16.44
CA ARG A 136 12.03 -13.11 15.00
C ARG A 136 12.28 -11.85 14.18
N ILE A 137 12.13 -10.67 14.79
CA ILE A 137 12.32 -9.38 14.15
C ILE A 137 13.60 -8.73 14.68
N SER A 138 14.42 -8.23 13.78
CA SER A 138 15.47 -7.26 14.08
C SER A 138 15.36 -6.12 13.08
N HIS A 139 15.80 -4.92 13.45
CA HIS A 139 15.74 -3.79 12.53
C HIS A 139 16.87 -2.80 12.78
N ARG A 140 17.14 -1.99 11.75
CA ARG A 140 18.04 -0.85 11.77
C ARG A 140 17.32 0.35 11.18
N ILE A 141 17.53 1.51 11.78
CA ILE A 141 17.00 2.79 11.29
C ILE A 141 18.20 3.67 10.93
N LEU A 142 18.31 4.06 9.66
CA LEU A 142 19.22 5.12 9.22
C LEU A 142 18.44 6.41 9.03
N LYS A 143 19.00 7.56 9.43
CA LYS A 143 18.34 8.85 9.27
C LYS A 143 19.30 9.98 8.93
N GLY A 144 18.78 11.00 8.24
CA GLY A 144 19.51 12.23 7.94
C GLY A 144 20.85 11.98 7.24
N GLU A 145 21.92 12.60 7.74
CA GLU A 145 23.27 12.50 7.18
C GLU A 145 23.82 11.06 7.08
N ALA A 146 23.34 10.13 7.93
CA ALA A 146 23.74 8.73 7.84
C ALA A 146 23.29 8.07 6.53
N LEU A 147 22.19 8.54 5.92
CA LEU A 147 21.73 8.08 4.61
C LEU A 147 22.70 8.55 3.52
N GLN A 148 23.11 9.81 3.55
CA GLN A 148 24.07 10.37 2.59
C GLN A 148 25.41 9.64 2.68
N GLN A 149 25.92 9.42 3.90
CA GLN A 149 27.17 8.70 4.15
C GLN A 149 27.10 7.24 3.68
N ALA A 150 25.93 6.60 3.82
CA ALA A 150 25.69 5.25 3.33
C ALA A 150 25.45 5.19 1.81
N GLY A 151 25.38 6.32 1.11
CA GLY A 151 25.17 6.41 -0.34
C GLY A 151 23.70 6.29 -0.79
N TRP A 152 22.74 6.47 0.12
CA TRP A 152 21.30 6.48 -0.19
C TRP A 152 20.85 7.88 -0.58
N VAL A 153 21.29 8.29 -1.78
CA VAL A 153 21.25 9.67 -2.25
C VAL A 153 19.85 10.14 -2.62
N GLY A 154 19.00 9.28 -3.17
CA GLY A 154 17.64 9.62 -3.58
C GLY A 154 16.79 9.97 -2.37
N LEU A 155 16.78 9.09 -1.37
CA LEU A 155 16.06 9.28 -0.11
C LEU A 155 16.57 10.50 0.64
N TYR A 156 17.89 10.66 0.77
CA TYR A 156 18.47 11.85 1.41
C TYR A 156 18.06 13.14 0.70
N GLN A 157 18.21 13.20 -0.64
CA GLN A 157 17.97 14.43 -1.39
C GLN A 157 16.49 14.83 -1.44
N VAL A 158 15.57 13.86 -1.48
CA VAL A 158 14.14 14.14 -1.37
C VAL A 158 13.79 14.67 0.02
N GLY A 159 14.21 13.97 1.08
CA GLY A 159 13.77 14.29 2.44
C GLY A 159 14.53 15.42 3.12
N ARG A 160 15.74 15.76 2.68
CA ARG A 160 16.55 16.83 3.28
C ARG A 160 15.83 18.17 3.28
N GLY A 161 14.78 18.38 2.48
CA GLY A 161 14.00 19.62 2.44
C GLY A 161 13.17 19.88 3.70
N SER A 162 12.86 18.84 4.49
CA SER A 162 12.11 18.95 5.75
C SER A 162 13.05 19.13 6.95
N ASP A 163 12.52 19.74 8.02
CA ASP A 163 13.14 19.74 9.35
C ASP A 163 13.05 18.36 10.03
N ARG A 164 12.15 17.48 9.55
CA ARG A 164 12.08 16.07 9.96
C ARG A 164 12.93 15.24 9.02
N GLU A 165 14.02 14.69 9.54
CA GLU A 165 15.02 13.97 8.76
C GLU A 165 14.40 12.79 7.96
N PRO A 166 14.87 12.53 6.72
CA PRO A 166 14.52 11.29 6.02
C PRO A 166 15.03 10.08 6.79
N VAL A 167 14.31 8.96 6.67
CA VAL A 167 14.54 7.72 7.40
C VAL A 167 14.46 6.52 6.47
N MET A 168 15.40 5.59 6.59
CA MET A 168 15.30 4.25 6.02
C MET A 168 15.15 3.23 7.15
N LEU A 169 14.05 2.49 7.15
CA LEU A 169 13.90 1.29 7.98
C LEU A 169 14.43 0.09 7.21
N GLU A 170 15.38 -0.64 7.79
CA GLU A 170 15.83 -1.95 7.35
C GLU A 170 15.39 -2.98 8.39
N LEU A 171 14.25 -3.64 8.16
CA LEU A 171 13.71 -4.67 9.05
C LEU A 171 13.97 -6.07 8.50
N ASP A 172 14.28 -7.01 9.37
CA ASP A 172 14.56 -8.41 9.06
C ASP A 172 13.64 -9.31 9.88
N PHE A 173 12.66 -9.89 9.21
CA PHE A 173 11.88 -11.01 9.73
C PHE A 173 12.64 -12.30 9.44
N ASN A 174 13.19 -12.92 10.47
CA ASN A 174 13.97 -14.14 10.38
C ASN A 174 13.43 -15.19 11.36
N PRO A 175 12.40 -15.96 10.96
CA PRO A 175 11.73 -16.91 11.85
C PRO A 175 12.65 -18.03 12.34
N GLY A 176 13.61 -18.45 11.50
CA GLY A 176 14.61 -19.45 11.86
C GLY A 176 15.75 -18.92 12.74
N LYS A 177 15.85 -17.60 12.92
CA LYS A 177 16.88 -16.90 13.72
C LYS A 177 18.34 -17.18 13.32
N ASP A 178 18.58 -17.94 12.26
CA ASP A 178 19.91 -18.14 11.69
C ASP A 178 20.30 -16.89 10.89
N PRO A 179 21.31 -16.10 11.30
CA PRO A 179 21.72 -14.91 10.58
C PRO A 179 22.22 -15.22 9.15
N LYS A 180 22.56 -16.48 8.85
CA LYS A 180 23.02 -16.94 7.53
C LYS A 180 21.90 -17.48 6.65
N ALA A 181 20.66 -17.59 7.15
CA ALA A 181 19.54 -18.06 6.35
C ALA A 181 19.36 -17.15 5.11
N PRO A 182 19.14 -17.71 3.91
CA PRO A 182 18.94 -16.89 2.71
C PRO A 182 17.68 -16.04 2.87
N VAL A 183 17.74 -14.81 2.36
CA VAL A 183 16.56 -13.94 2.27
C VAL A 183 15.69 -14.46 1.13
N ALA A 184 14.46 -14.86 1.44
CA ALA A 184 13.54 -15.42 0.46
C ALA A 184 12.82 -14.33 -0.34
N ALA A 185 12.55 -13.17 0.28
CA ALA A 185 12.00 -12.01 -0.39
C ALA A 185 12.41 -10.69 0.29
N ALA A 186 12.34 -9.60 -0.47
CA ALA A 186 12.43 -8.24 0.03
C ALA A 186 11.17 -7.44 -0.34
N LEU A 187 10.61 -6.74 0.64
CA LEU A 187 9.49 -5.83 0.46
C LEU A 187 10.00 -4.39 0.55
N VAL A 188 9.60 -3.53 -0.39
CA VAL A 188 10.02 -2.12 -0.41
C VAL A 188 8.80 -1.19 -0.44
N GLY A 189 8.73 -0.23 0.48
CA GLY A 189 7.60 0.68 0.59
C GLY A 189 7.97 2.15 0.38
N LYS A 190 7.20 2.86 -0.47
CA LYS A 190 7.23 4.33 -0.53
C LYS A 190 6.60 4.90 0.76
N GLY A 191 7.37 5.66 1.52
CA GLY A 191 6.97 6.27 2.79
C GLY A 191 7.01 7.80 2.77
N ILE A 192 6.45 8.46 1.75
CA ILE A 192 6.34 9.93 1.77
C ILE A 192 5.23 10.34 2.72
N THR A 193 5.61 10.77 3.92
CA THR A 193 4.67 11.12 5.00
C THR A 193 3.90 12.42 4.74
N PHE A 194 4.46 13.29 3.89
CA PHE A 194 3.74 14.38 3.27
C PHE A 194 4.41 14.81 1.97
N ASP A 195 3.60 15.01 0.92
CA ASP A 195 4.07 15.44 -0.39
C ASP A 195 3.49 16.80 -0.79
N SER A 196 4.31 17.85 -0.68
CA SER A 196 3.97 19.17 -1.24
C SER A 196 4.24 19.27 -2.75
N GLY A 197 4.94 18.28 -3.31
CA GLY A 197 5.56 18.29 -4.62
C GLY A 197 6.93 18.98 -4.67
N GLY A 198 7.43 19.50 -3.56
CA GLY A 198 8.66 20.28 -3.51
C GLY A 198 8.51 21.57 -4.34
N TYR A 199 9.56 21.96 -5.06
CA TYR A 199 9.50 23.15 -5.93
C TYR A 199 8.53 23.00 -7.12
N SER A 200 8.24 21.78 -7.55
CA SER A 200 7.13 21.41 -8.44
C SER A 200 5.81 21.34 -7.67
N MET A 201 5.49 22.42 -6.95
CA MET A 201 4.43 22.48 -5.95
C MET A 201 3.05 22.10 -6.51
N LYS A 202 2.36 21.21 -5.79
CA LYS A 202 0.97 20.86 -6.09
C LYS A 202 0.03 22.03 -5.80
N THR A 203 -1.12 22.05 -6.45
CA THR A 203 -2.23 22.92 -6.03
C THR A 203 -2.76 22.46 -4.67
N SER A 204 -3.40 23.34 -3.89
CA SER A 204 -3.98 22.94 -2.60
C SER A 204 -4.96 21.77 -2.72
N GLN A 205 -5.70 21.67 -3.83
CA GLN A 205 -6.58 20.52 -4.09
C GLN A 205 -5.78 19.23 -4.27
N GLY A 206 -4.73 19.24 -5.10
CA GLY A 206 -3.89 18.06 -5.30
C GLY A 206 -3.04 17.68 -4.09
N MET A 207 -2.82 18.63 -3.17
CA MET A 207 -2.02 18.44 -1.96
C MET A 207 -2.84 17.99 -0.75
N LEU A 208 -4.15 18.30 -0.70
CA LEU A 208 -4.99 18.14 0.50
C LEU A 208 -4.92 16.73 1.11
N THR A 209 -4.83 15.70 0.26
CA THR A 209 -4.84 14.31 0.69
C THR A 209 -3.45 13.69 0.80
N MET A 210 -2.37 14.42 0.49
CA MET A 210 -0.99 13.88 0.39
C MET A 210 -0.37 13.37 1.69
N LYS A 211 -1.11 13.38 2.79
CA LYS A 211 -0.81 12.55 3.98
C LYS A 211 -0.80 11.04 3.66
N HIS A 212 -1.53 10.62 2.62
CA HIS A 212 -1.61 9.20 2.23
C HIS A 212 -0.43 8.73 1.38
N ASP A 213 0.53 9.60 1.08
CA ASP A 213 1.59 9.30 0.11
C ASP A 213 2.69 8.34 0.63
N MET A 214 2.45 7.83 1.84
CA MET A 214 3.15 6.75 2.51
C MET A 214 2.36 5.42 2.49
N GLY A 215 1.24 5.37 1.78
CA GLY A 215 0.37 4.18 1.71
C GLY A 215 1.10 2.93 1.22
N GLY A 216 2.13 3.09 0.37
CA GLY A 216 3.04 2.02 -0.02
C GLY A 216 3.71 1.34 1.16
N ALA A 217 4.37 2.13 2.02
CA ALA A 217 5.02 1.66 3.24
C ALA A 217 4.04 1.00 4.22
N ALA A 218 2.84 1.57 4.39
CA ALA A 218 1.83 0.97 5.24
C ALA A 218 1.37 -0.39 4.70
N ILE A 219 1.07 -0.48 3.41
CA ILE A 219 0.56 -1.71 2.77
C ILE A 219 1.58 -2.84 2.82
N VAL A 220 2.86 -2.61 2.52
CA VAL A 220 3.87 -3.70 2.61
C VAL A 220 4.11 -4.16 4.05
N THR A 221 4.01 -3.25 5.02
CA THR A 221 4.10 -3.59 6.45
C THR A 221 2.92 -4.45 6.87
N GLY A 222 1.69 -4.03 6.53
CA GLY A 222 0.47 -4.80 6.80
C GLY A 222 0.44 -6.15 6.08
N ALA A 223 0.99 -6.23 4.86
CA ALA A 223 1.09 -7.47 4.10
C ALA A 223 2.06 -8.46 4.76
N LEU A 224 3.22 -8.00 5.24
CA LEU A 224 4.14 -8.85 6.00
C LEU A 224 3.50 -9.33 7.31
N ALA A 225 2.83 -8.45 8.05
CA ALA A 225 2.10 -8.80 9.26
C ALA A 225 1.04 -9.86 8.98
N LEU A 226 0.24 -9.69 7.93
CA LEU A 226 -0.77 -10.67 7.53
C LEU A 226 -0.14 -12.01 7.12
N ALA A 227 0.97 -12.00 6.37
CA ALA A 227 1.68 -13.23 6.02
C ALA A 227 2.18 -13.97 7.26
N ILE A 228 2.76 -13.26 8.24
CA ILE A 228 3.20 -13.82 9.53
C ILE A 228 2.02 -14.49 10.25
N LEU A 229 0.87 -13.80 10.34
CA LEU A 229 -0.34 -14.33 10.97
C LEU A 229 -0.94 -15.53 10.22
N ARG A 230 -0.72 -15.62 8.90
CA ARG A 230 -1.05 -16.79 8.07
C ARG A 230 0.00 -17.90 8.13
N GLY A 231 0.96 -17.83 9.06
CA GLY A 231 1.95 -18.87 9.32
C GLY A 231 3.17 -18.83 8.40
N PHE A 232 3.47 -17.69 7.78
CA PHE A 232 4.66 -17.56 6.94
C PHE A 232 5.97 -17.75 7.73
N ASP A 233 6.89 -18.56 7.19
CA ASP A 233 8.04 -19.10 7.91
C ASP A 233 9.39 -18.93 7.20
N LYS A 234 9.48 -18.05 6.19
CA LYS A 234 10.74 -17.73 5.48
C LYS A 234 11.30 -16.36 5.89
N ARG A 235 12.61 -16.18 5.70
CA ARG A 235 13.29 -14.91 6.02
C ARG A 235 12.94 -13.83 4.99
N VAL A 236 12.52 -12.66 5.46
CA VAL A 236 12.11 -11.52 4.62
C VAL A 236 12.73 -10.23 5.13
N LYS A 237 13.19 -9.40 4.20
CA LYS A 237 13.58 -8.02 4.49
C LYS A 237 12.42 -7.07 4.17
N LEU A 238 12.15 -6.13 5.06
CA LEU A 238 11.22 -5.02 4.83
C LEU A 238 12.03 -3.72 4.83
N ILE A 239 11.92 -2.96 3.75
CA ILE A 239 12.64 -1.71 3.54
C ILE A 239 11.62 -0.59 3.36
N LEU A 240 11.56 0.35 4.31
CA LEU A 240 10.70 1.53 4.18
C LEU A 240 11.56 2.74 3.90
N CYS A 241 11.26 3.43 2.80
CA CYS A 241 11.94 4.66 2.40
C CYS A 241 11.06 5.85 2.82
N CYS A 242 11.33 6.44 3.98
CA CYS A 242 10.47 7.40 4.64
C CYS A 242 11.02 8.83 4.53
N ALA A 243 10.22 9.77 4.04
CA ALA A 243 10.63 11.18 3.91
C ALA A 243 9.42 12.11 3.91
N GLU A 244 9.66 13.41 3.92
CA GLU A 244 8.70 14.42 3.47
C GLU A 244 9.28 15.16 2.27
N ASN A 245 8.44 15.46 1.28
CA ASN A 245 8.83 16.25 0.12
C ASN A 245 8.36 17.69 0.31
N LEU A 246 9.19 18.51 0.96
CA LEU A 246 8.88 19.89 1.35
C LEU A 246 9.74 20.92 0.61
N VAL A 247 9.27 22.17 0.62
CA VAL A 247 10.01 23.34 0.15
C VAL A 247 10.74 24.00 1.31
N SER A 248 12.04 24.22 1.15
CA SER A 248 12.86 24.98 2.08
C SER A 248 14.10 25.53 1.37
N GLY A 249 14.92 26.33 2.07
CA GLY A 249 16.19 26.81 1.52
C GLY A 249 17.21 25.71 1.19
N HIS A 250 17.01 24.49 1.70
CA HIS A 250 17.89 23.35 1.51
C HIS A 250 17.26 22.21 0.70
N ALA A 251 16.05 22.39 0.15
CA ALA A 251 15.43 21.43 -0.76
C ALA A 251 16.21 21.25 -2.07
N TYR A 252 16.15 20.03 -2.62
CA TYR A 252 16.67 19.69 -3.95
C TYR A 252 15.86 20.40 -5.05
N LYS A 253 16.46 20.55 -6.23
CA LYS A 253 16.00 21.48 -7.29
C LYS A 253 15.86 20.77 -8.62
N LEU A 254 15.13 21.44 -9.53
CA LEU A 254 15.12 21.06 -10.93
C LEU A 254 16.52 21.23 -11.53
N GLY A 255 16.98 20.23 -12.29
CA GLY A 255 18.32 20.15 -12.86
C GLY A 255 19.37 19.56 -11.93
N ASP A 256 19.06 19.27 -10.66
CA ASP A 256 19.96 18.49 -9.80
C ASP A 256 20.14 17.09 -10.41
N ILE A 257 21.37 16.58 -10.40
CA ILE A 257 21.69 15.23 -10.88
C ILE A 257 22.09 14.37 -9.68
N LEU A 258 21.36 13.27 -9.48
CA LEU A 258 21.60 12.31 -8.43
C LEU A 258 22.36 11.11 -9.00
N THR A 259 23.47 10.72 -8.37
CA THR A 259 24.26 9.54 -8.77
C THR A 259 24.05 8.42 -7.77
N TYR A 260 23.31 7.39 -8.16
CA TYR A 260 23.01 6.22 -7.32
C TYR A 260 24.20 5.25 -7.24
N LYS A 261 24.17 4.31 -6.28
CA LYS A 261 25.25 3.33 -6.05
C LYS A 261 25.57 2.46 -7.25
N ASN A 262 24.56 2.09 -8.05
CA ASN A 262 24.75 1.34 -9.29
C ASN A 262 25.38 2.18 -10.43
N GLY A 263 25.75 3.45 -10.16
CA GLY A 263 26.35 4.37 -11.12
C GLY A 263 25.34 5.14 -11.98
N THR A 264 24.05 4.80 -11.91
CA THR A 264 23.01 5.49 -12.71
C THR A 264 22.89 6.95 -12.26
N THR A 265 22.98 7.86 -13.22
CA THR A 265 22.74 9.29 -13.00
C THR A 265 21.30 9.65 -13.36
N VAL A 266 20.63 10.41 -12.48
CA VAL A 266 19.23 10.82 -12.63
C VAL A 266 19.11 12.33 -12.53
N GLU A 267 18.70 12.98 -13.63
CA GLU A 267 18.33 14.40 -13.62
C GLU A 267 16.93 14.58 -13.02
N VAL A 268 16.80 15.46 -12.03
CA VAL A 268 15.53 15.83 -11.44
C VAL A 268 14.87 16.88 -12.33
N VAL A 269 13.85 16.48 -13.09
CA VAL A 269 13.09 17.40 -13.96
C VAL A 269 11.69 17.73 -13.42
N ASN A 270 11.28 17.04 -12.36
CA ASN A 270 10.05 17.30 -11.62
C ASN A 270 10.22 16.81 -10.17
N THR A 271 10.17 17.71 -9.19
CA THR A 271 10.32 17.32 -7.77
C THR A 271 9.08 16.63 -7.21
N ASP A 272 7.95 16.64 -7.93
CA ASP A 272 6.71 15.89 -7.62
C ASP A 272 6.76 14.43 -8.12
N ALA A 273 7.91 14.00 -8.64
CA ALA A 273 8.21 12.62 -9.01
C ALA A 273 9.30 12.08 -8.08
N GLU A 274 9.13 12.29 -6.78
CA GLU A 274 10.03 11.96 -5.67
C GLU A 274 9.95 10.49 -5.23
N GLY A 275 8.75 9.89 -5.24
CA GLY A 275 8.54 8.54 -4.73
C GLY A 275 9.40 7.50 -5.43
N ARG A 276 9.64 7.66 -6.74
CA ARG A 276 10.54 6.79 -7.49
C ARG A 276 12.00 7.00 -7.13
N LEU A 277 12.40 8.21 -6.74
CA LEU A 277 13.77 8.53 -6.33
C LEU A 277 14.13 7.84 -5.02
N ILE A 278 13.21 7.83 -4.05
CA ILE A 278 13.43 7.15 -2.77
C ILE A 278 13.36 5.62 -2.94
N LEU A 279 12.44 5.12 -3.78
CA LEU A 279 12.33 3.68 -4.08
C LEU A 279 13.57 3.16 -4.80
N ALA A 280 14.24 3.96 -5.63
CA ALA A 280 15.48 3.56 -6.29
C ALA A 280 16.57 3.17 -5.27
N ASP A 281 16.67 3.84 -4.12
CA ASP A 281 17.57 3.42 -3.04
C ASP A 281 17.08 2.14 -2.36
N GLY A 282 15.77 2.06 -2.05
CA GLY A 282 15.18 0.88 -1.42
C GLY A 282 15.30 -0.39 -2.27
N LEU A 283 15.12 -0.29 -3.59
CA LEU A 283 15.27 -1.38 -4.54
C LEU A 283 16.72 -1.84 -4.69
N GLN A 284 17.69 -0.91 -4.64
CA GLN A 284 19.10 -1.27 -4.59
C GLN A 284 19.46 -2.01 -3.31
N LEU A 285 18.96 -1.54 -2.15
CA LEU A 285 19.15 -2.26 -0.88
C LEU A 285 18.46 -3.63 -0.90
N ALA A 286 17.28 -3.75 -1.50
CA ALA A 286 16.61 -5.03 -1.71
C ALA A 286 17.48 -5.96 -2.58
N GLY A 287 18.09 -5.44 -3.64
CA GLY A 287 19.04 -6.18 -4.48
C GLY A 287 20.29 -6.63 -3.73
N GLU A 288 20.85 -5.76 -2.87
CA GLU A 288 22.01 -6.09 -2.01
C GLU A 288 21.72 -7.27 -1.06
N SER A 289 20.45 -7.53 -0.72
CA SER A 289 20.06 -8.65 0.14
C SER A 289 20.14 -10.02 -0.54
N GLY A 290 20.23 -10.06 -1.88
CA GLY A 290 20.23 -11.29 -2.66
C GLY A 290 18.87 -12.00 -2.73
N ALA A 291 17.79 -11.33 -2.35
CA ALA A 291 16.44 -11.89 -2.40
C ALA A 291 16.02 -12.20 -3.85
N PRO A 292 15.54 -13.42 -4.16
CA PRO A 292 15.08 -13.78 -5.50
C PRO A 292 13.71 -13.18 -5.84
N LEU A 293 12.95 -12.75 -4.83
CA LEU A 293 11.67 -12.05 -4.97
C LEU A 293 11.78 -10.65 -4.36
N ILE A 294 11.46 -9.62 -5.16
CA ILE A 294 11.37 -8.23 -4.71
C ILE A 294 9.98 -7.72 -5.04
N ILE A 295 9.24 -7.26 -4.02
CA ILE A 295 7.94 -6.63 -4.20
C ILE A 295 8.03 -5.21 -3.68
N ASP A 296 7.76 -4.22 -4.51
CA ASP A 296 7.63 -2.84 -4.07
C ASP A 296 6.21 -2.30 -4.25
N ALA A 297 5.75 -1.48 -3.32
CA ALA A 297 4.43 -0.86 -3.39
C ALA A 297 4.49 0.64 -3.08
N ALA A 298 3.71 1.41 -3.84
CA ALA A 298 3.72 2.86 -3.74
C ALA A 298 2.43 3.50 -4.27
N THR A 299 2.00 4.58 -3.64
CA THR A 299 1.09 5.57 -4.25
C THR A 299 1.89 6.42 -5.21
N LEU A 300 2.21 5.87 -6.39
CA LEU A 300 3.30 6.44 -7.19
C LEU A 300 2.82 7.43 -8.23
N THR A 301 1.70 7.15 -8.91
CA THR A 301 1.28 7.99 -10.03
C THR A 301 -0.22 8.23 -10.07
N GLY A 302 -0.60 9.50 -10.32
CA GLY A 302 -1.96 9.81 -10.76
C GLY A 302 -2.33 9.15 -12.09
N ALA A 303 -1.34 8.75 -12.90
CA ALA A 303 -1.57 8.05 -14.16
C ALA A 303 -2.19 6.66 -13.96
N ALA A 304 -1.82 5.92 -12.91
CA ALA A 304 -2.47 4.65 -12.58
C ALA A 304 -3.94 4.87 -12.18
N VAL A 305 -4.24 5.90 -11.38
CA VAL A 305 -5.61 6.30 -11.04
C VAL A 305 -6.42 6.69 -12.28
N MET A 306 -5.82 7.44 -13.22
CA MET A 306 -6.49 7.80 -14.47
C MET A 306 -6.78 6.59 -15.36
N ALA A 307 -5.93 5.57 -15.35
CA ALA A 307 -6.10 4.36 -16.15
C ALA A 307 -7.12 3.38 -15.55
N LEU A 308 -7.14 3.24 -14.22
CA LEU A 308 -7.84 2.16 -13.52
C LEU A 308 -8.96 2.66 -12.58
N GLY A 309 -9.10 3.97 -12.40
CA GLY A 309 -9.90 4.56 -11.34
C GLY A 309 -9.32 4.27 -9.95
N GLY A 310 -10.16 4.45 -8.92
CA GLY A 310 -9.81 4.16 -7.52
C GLY A 310 -10.21 2.76 -7.05
N ARG A 311 -10.35 1.80 -7.97
CA ARG A 311 -10.85 0.43 -7.64
C ARG A 311 -9.84 -0.68 -7.87
N TYR A 312 -8.86 -0.48 -8.74
CA TYR A 312 -7.81 -1.47 -9.02
C TYR A 312 -6.44 -0.89 -8.69
N ASN A 313 -5.56 -1.72 -8.14
CA ASN A 313 -4.13 -1.43 -8.12
C ASN A 313 -3.49 -1.86 -9.44
N ALA A 314 -2.46 -1.15 -9.90
CA ALA A 314 -1.74 -1.52 -11.11
C ALA A 314 -0.58 -2.46 -10.77
N LEU A 315 -0.46 -3.56 -11.52
CA LEU A 315 0.67 -4.49 -11.42
C LEU A 315 1.64 -4.27 -12.58
N PHE A 316 2.93 -4.20 -12.27
CA PHE A 316 4.00 -4.08 -13.25
C PHE A 316 5.12 -5.07 -12.96
N GLY A 317 5.72 -5.61 -14.01
CA GLY A 317 6.89 -6.47 -13.91
C GLY A 317 7.44 -6.79 -15.30
N LEU A 318 8.77 -6.94 -15.38
CA LEU A 318 9.43 -7.48 -16.57
C LEU A 318 9.26 -9.00 -16.63
N ASP A 319 9.17 -9.66 -15.47
CA ASP A 319 8.75 -11.05 -15.34
C ASP A 319 7.22 -11.18 -15.51
N LYS A 320 6.79 -11.44 -16.75
CA LYS A 320 5.37 -11.61 -17.08
C LYS A 320 4.73 -12.81 -16.37
N GLY A 321 5.53 -13.82 -16.05
CA GLY A 321 5.07 -15.01 -15.34
C GLY A 321 4.68 -14.66 -13.90
N LEU A 322 5.53 -13.91 -13.20
CA LEU A 322 5.24 -13.40 -11.86
C LEU A 322 4.02 -12.48 -11.86
N VAL A 323 3.92 -11.54 -12.80
CA VAL A 323 2.76 -10.63 -12.92
C VAL A 323 1.45 -11.42 -13.10
N SER A 324 1.46 -12.44 -13.95
CA SER A 324 0.28 -13.28 -14.19
C SER A 324 -0.14 -14.07 -12.94
N ARG A 325 0.83 -14.59 -12.18
CA ARG A 325 0.55 -15.28 -10.90
C ARG A 325 0.05 -14.30 -9.83
N ALA A 326 0.65 -13.11 -9.73
CA ALA A 326 0.19 -12.06 -8.83
C ALA A 326 -1.25 -11.61 -9.12
N MET A 327 -1.65 -11.55 -10.39
CA MET A 327 -3.05 -11.31 -10.77
C MET A 327 -3.98 -12.44 -10.29
N ALA A 328 -3.58 -13.70 -10.45
CA ALA A 328 -4.35 -14.83 -9.93
C ALA A 328 -4.45 -14.82 -8.39
N TYR A 329 -3.41 -14.37 -7.69
CA TYR A 329 -3.44 -14.19 -6.23
C TYR A 329 -4.37 -13.06 -5.81
N SER A 330 -4.38 -11.95 -6.56
CA SER A 330 -5.33 -10.84 -6.40
C SER A 330 -6.78 -11.31 -6.57
N ASP A 331 -7.07 -12.13 -7.58
CA ASP A 331 -8.39 -12.73 -7.79
C ASP A 331 -8.78 -13.65 -6.63
N ALA A 332 -7.86 -14.49 -6.15
CA ALA A 332 -8.10 -15.39 -5.01
C ALA A 332 -8.36 -14.63 -3.70
N GLU A 333 -7.70 -13.48 -3.52
CA GLU A 333 -7.87 -12.60 -2.36
C GLU A 333 -9.01 -11.58 -2.53
N GLN A 334 -9.67 -11.56 -3.68
CA GLN A 334 -10.75 -10.62 -4.02
C GLN A 334 -10.33 -9.14 -3.83
N GLU A 335 -9.07 -8.85 -4.10
CA GLU A 335 -8.54 -7.48 -4.11
C GLU A 335 -8.28 -7.09 -5.57
N PRO A 336 -9.03 -6.15 -6.16
CA PRO A 336 -8.91 -5.91 -7.59
C PRO A 336 -7.53 -5.34 -7.95
N ALA A 337 -6.88 -5.99 -8.91
CA ALA A 337 -5.64 -5.52 -9.51
C ALA A 337 -5.68 -5.70 -11.02
N TRP A 338 -4.90 -4.92 -11.75
CA TRP A 338 -4.82 -5.02 -13.20
C TRP A 338 -3.39 -4.81 -13.69
N PRO A 339 -2.84 -5.68 -14.55
CA PRO A 339 -1.52 -5.49 -15.11
C PRO A 339 -1.54 -4.37 -16.14
N LEU A 340 -0.63 -3.41 -15.99
CA LEU A 340 -0.37 -2.38 -16.99
C LEU A 340 0.94 -2.68 -17.74
N PRO A 341 1.13 -2.16 -18.97
CA PRO A 341 2.29 -2.49 -19.77
C PRO A 341 3.60 -2.06 -19.10
N LEU A 342 4.57 -2.98 -19.05
CA LEU A 342 5.97 -2.69 -18.75
C LEU A 342 6.84 -3.55 -19.65
N GLU A 343 7.71 -2.89 -20.42
CA GLU A 343 8.62 -3.51 -21.38
C GLU A 343 9.98 -2.84 -21.25
N PRO A 344 11.09 -3.51 -21.63
CA PRO A 344 12.44 -2.95 -21.48
C PRO A 344 12.61 -1.53 -22.06
N TRP A 345 11.92 -1.21 -23.15
CA TRP A 345 11.98 0.12 -23.78
C TRP A 345 11.34 1.24 -22.93
N HIS A 346 10.51 0.92 -21.93
CA HIS A 346 9.97 1.93 -21.00
C HIS A 346 11.05 2.61 -20.17
N ARG A 347 12.21 1.95 -19.97
CA ARG A 347 13.40 2.56 -19.34
C ARG A 347 13.81 3.86 -20.03
N GLN A 348 13.61 3.97 -21.34
CA GLN A 348 13.99 5.12 -22.15
C GLN A 348 12.93 6.23 -22.22
N GLN A 349 11.81 6.08 -21.52
CA GLN A 349 10.68 7.03 -21.62
C GLN A 349 10.79 8.23 -20.68
N CYS A 350 11.86 8.32 -19.88
CA CYS A 350 12.26 9.50 -19.12
C CYS A 350 13.67 9.95 -19.58
N PRO A 351 13.80 10.51 -20.79
CA PRO A 351 15.11 10.93 -21.31
C PRO A 351 15.63 12.17 -20.56
N SER A 352 16.96 12.27 -20.46
CA SER A 352 17.68 13.45 -19.99
C SER A 352 18.75 13.83 -21.02
N HIS A 353 19.10 15.11 -21.10
CA HIS A 353 20.23 15.60 -21.89
C HIS A 353 21.54 15.70 -21.07
N TYR A 354 21.46 15.56 -19.75
CA TYR A 354 22.57 15.80 -18.81
C TYR A 354 22.92 14.58 -17.94
N ALA A 355 22.07 13.55 -17.92
CA ALA A 355 22.23 12.33 -17.15
C ALA A 355 21.75 11.10 -17.96
N ASP A 356 21.95 9.89 -17.42
CA ASP A 356 21.52 8.64 -18.06
C ASP A 356 19.99 8.58 -18.25
N THR A 357 19.25 9.19 -17.32
CA THR A 357 17.79 9.30 -17.36
C THR A 357 17.35 10.51 -16.55
N ALA A 358 16.11 10.98 -16.78
CA ALA A 358 15.44 11.89 -15.89
C ALA A 358 14.50 11.12 -14.95
N ASN A 359 14.12 11.71 -13.82
CA ASN A 359 13.12 11.10 -12.94
C ASN A 359 11.70 11.14 -13.53
N SER A 360 11.41 12.07 -14.44
CA SER A 360 10.11 12.18 -15.11
C SER A 360 10.28 12.77 -16.51
N ARG A 361 9.17 13.14 -17.15
CA ARG A 361 9.18 14.10 -18.25
C ARG A 361 8.90 15.51 -17.69
N PRO A 362 9.49 16.57 -18.25
CA PRO A 362 9.26 17.96 -17.82
C PRO A 362 7.91 18.49 -18.32
N VAL A 363 6.83 17.75 -18.05
CA VAL A 363 5.45 18.09 -18.40
C VAL A 363 4.52 17.68 -17.25
N PRO A 364 3.35 18.33 -17.10
CA PRO A 364 2.37 17.96 -16.09
C PRO A 364 2.03 16.46 -16.12
N GLY A 365 2.03 15.81 -14.95
CA GLY A 365 1.71 14.38 -14.82
C GLY A 365 2.72 13.41 -15.45
N GLY A 366 3.90 13.88 -15.89
CA GLY A 366 4.92 13.02 -16.52
C GLY A 366 4.58 12.59 -17.96
N GLY A 367 3.48 13.11 -18.52
CA GLY A 367 3.06 12.86 -19.89
C GLY A 367 2.39 11.49 -20.13
N PRO A 368 2.15 11.12 -21.39
CA PRO A 368 1.52 9.85 -21.75
C PRO A 368 2.30 8.64 -21.22
N GLY A 369 1.57 7.65 -20.70
CA GLY A 369 2.17 6.43 -20.15
C GLY A 369 2.86 6.63 -18.79
N GLY A 370 2.50 7.67 -18.02
CA GLY A 370 3.19 8.05 -16.78
C GLY A 370 3.44 6.90 -15.79
N ALA A 371 2.48 5.99 -15.61
CA ALA A 371 2.63 4.83 -14.72
C ALA A 371 3.65 3.82 -15.26
N SER A 372 3.54 3.42 -16.53
CA SER A 372 4.51 2.54 -17.19
C SER A 372 5.92 3.15 -17.28
N ASN A 373 6.03 4.46 -17.46
CA ASN A 373 7.31 5.17 -17.45
C ASN A 373 7.93 5.20 -16.06
N ALA A 374 7.12 5.36 -15.00
CA ALA A 374 7.57 5.27 -13.61
C ALA A 374 8.09 3.87 -13.28
N ALA A 375 7.35 2.83 -13.66
CA ALA A 375 7.82 1.45 -13.53
C ALA A 375 9.09 1.18 -14.38
N GLY A 376 9.16 1.75 -15.58
CA GLY A 376 10.37 1.74 -16.41
C GLY A 376 11.58 2.35 -15.72
N PHE A 377 11.40 3.49 -15.03
CA PHE A 377 12.43 4.11 -14.20
C PHE A 377 12.88 3.18 -13.06
N LEU A 378 11.94 2.62 -12.29
CA LEU A 378 12.24 1.71 -11.17
C LEU A 378 13.00 0.46 -11.62
N SER A 379 12.69 -0.07 -12.81
CA SER A 379 13.34 -1.27 -13.36
C SER A 379 14.85 -1.15 -13.61
N ARG A 380 15.41 0.06 -13.47
CA ARG A 380 16.86 0.34 -13.54
C ARG A 380 17.59 0.03 -12.23
N PHE A 381 16.84 -0.08 -11.13
CA PHE A 381 17.37 -0.19 -9.77
C PHE A 381 17.12 -1.57 -9.15
N VAL A 382 16.65 -2.52 -9.96
CA VAL A 382 16.45 -3.93 -9.56
C VAL A 382 17.51 -4.82 -10.22
N PRO A 383 17.97 -5.89 -9.53
CA PRO A 383 18.92 -6.84 -10.10
C PRO A 383 18.28 -7.71 -11.20
N ASP A 384 19.10 -8.58 -11.80
CA ASP A 384 18.65 -9.67 -12.68
C ASP A 384 17.73 -9.25 -13.83
N GLU A 385 17.93 -8.04 -14.37
CA GLU A 385 17.10 -7.45 -15.43
C GLU A 385 15.59 -7.42 -15.08
N GLY A 386 15.25 -7.37 -13.79
CA GLY A 386 13.87 -7.34 -13.30
C GLY A 386 13.16 -8.71 -13.23
N ARG A 387 13.91 -9.81 -13.33
CA ARG A 387 13.38 -11.15 -12.99
C ARG A 387 13.09 -11.22 -11.49
N GLY A 388 11.93 -11.79 -11.12
CA GLY A 388 11.54 -11.88 -9.70
C GLY A 388 11.13 -10.54 -9.07
N TRP A 389 10.91 -9.49 -9.86
CA TRP A 389 10.48 -8.19 -9.36
C TRP A 389 9.03 -7.87 -9.75
N LEU A 390 8.24 -7.43 -8.76
CA LEU A 390 6.86 -6.97 -8.91
C LEU A 390 6.71 -5.57 -8.32
N HIS A 391 6.28 -4.61 -9.13
CA HIS A 391 5.88 -3.29 -8.68
C HIS A 391 4.35 -3.18 -8.61
N VAL A 392 3.84 -2.64 -7.50
CA VAL A 392 2.42 -2.40 -7.24
C VAL A 392 2.17 -0.89 -7.09
N ASP A 393 1.60 -0.26 -8.11
CA ASP A 393 1.13 1.14 -8.01
C ASP A 393 -0.27 1.15 -7.40
N LEU A 394 -0.37 1.64 -6.17
CA LEU A 394 -1.52 1.52 -5.28
C LEU A 394 -2.60 2.58 -5.58
N ALA A 395 -3.08 2.61 -6.83
CA ALA A 395 -4.12 3.53 -7.28
C ALA A 395 -5.44 3.40 -6.50
N ALA A 396 -5.70 2.25 -5.89
CA ALA A 396 -6.91 2.00 -5.12
C ALA A 396 -6.76 2.22 -3.62
N CYS A 397 -5.57 2.49 -3.05
CA CYS A 397 -5.38 2.42 -1.59
C CYS A 397 -6.00 3.58 -0.78
N PHE A 398 -6.49 4.64 -1.42
CA PHE A 398 -7.07 5.81 -0.73
C PHE A 398 -8.29 6.36 -1.47
N SER A 399 -9.32 6.75 -0.71
CA SER A 399 -10.52 7.40 -1.23
C SER A 399 -10.68 8.82 -0.67
N GLU A 400 -10.70 9.83 -1.54
CA GLU A 400 -10.79 11.24 -1.10
C GLU A 400 -12.13 11.57 -0.43
N ASN A 401 -13.24 11.15 -1.05
CA ASN A 401 -14.59 11.56 -0.64
C ASN A 401 -15.48 10.40 -0.13
N GLY A 402 -14.95 9.17 -0.12
CA GLY A 402 -15.76 7.97 0.11
C GLY A 402 -16.76 7.72 -1.01
N ASP A 403 -17.37 6.54 -1.01
CA ASP A 403 -18.43 6.18 -1.95
C ASP A 403 -19.44 5.22 -1.31
N SER A 404 -20.26 4.55 -2.11
CA SER A 404 -21.23 3.57 -1.60
C SER A 404 -20.59 2.36 -0.92
N LEU A 405 -19.30 2.10 -1.12
CA LEU A 405 -18.57 0.95 -0.59
C LEU A 405 -17.55 1.33 0.47
N TRP A 406 -16.91 2.49 0.33
CA TRP A 406 -15.75 2.90 1.10
C TRP A 406 -15.97 4.19 1.87
N ALA A 407 -15.40 4.29 3.06
CA ALA A 407 -15.24 5.57 3.74
C ALA A 407 -14.21 6.44 3.00
N PRO A 408 -14.22 7.76 3.22
CA PRO A 408 -13.05 8.58 2.95
C PRO A 408 -11.84 8.06 3.75
N GLY A 409 -10.65 8.19 3.18
CA GLY A 409 -9.40 7.73 3.75
C GLY A 409 -8.87 6.45 3.11
N ALA A 410 -7.89 5.87 3.78
CA ALA A 410 -7.23 4.65 3.35
C ALA A 410 -8.16 3.44 3.35
N ASN A 411 -7.95 2.57 2.38
CA ASN A 411 -8.40 1.19 2.41
C ASN A 411 -7.19 0.25 2.44
N THR A 412 -7.45 -1.05 2.36
CA THR A 412 -6.44 -2.10 2.55
C THR A 412 -6.18 -2.87 1.27
N LEU A 413 -6.66 -2.38 0.12
CA LEU A 413 -6.56 -3.08 -1.16
C LEU A 413 -5.09 -3.18 -1.59
N GLY A 414 -4.63 -4.41 -1.84
CA GLY A 414 -3.25 -4.76 -2.15
C GLY A 414 -2.55 -5.50 -1.00
N MET A 415 -3.02 -5.34 0.23
CA MET A 415 -2.41 -5.96 1.42
C MET A 415 -2.47 -7.49 1.35
N ARG A 416 -3.65 -8.05 1.07
CA ARG A 416 -3.83 -9.51 1.01
C ARG A 416 -3.15 -10.09 -0.23
N THR A 417 -3.21 -9.39 -1.36
CA THR A 417 -2.53 -9.76 -2.60
C THR A 417 -1.03 -9.87 -2.39
N ILE A 418 -0.40 -8.86 -1.80
CA ILE A 418 1.06 -8.88 -1.54
C ILE A 418 1.42 -9.98 -0.54
N ALA A 419 0.62 -10.18 0.52
CA ALA A 419 0.82 -11.28 1.45
C ALA A 419 0.74 -12.65 0.77
N HIS A 420 -0.25 -12.86 -0.11
CA HIS A 420 -0.40 -14.11 -0.87
C HIS A 420 0.77 -14.30 -1.85
N THR A 421 1.13 -13.28 -2.64
CA THR A 421 2.30 -13.35 -3.53
C THR A 421 3.56 -13.72 -2.77
N LEU A 422 3.81 -13.07 -1.63
CA LEU A 422 4.95 -13.39 -0.77
C LEU A 422 4.93 -14.87 -0.35
N MET A 423 3.82 -15.37 0.17
CA MET A 423 3.70 -16.75 0.65
C MET A 423 3.76 -17.81 -0.44
N ALA A 424 3.29 -17.50 -1.65
CA ALA A 424 3.21 -18.45 -2.76
C ALA A 424 4.52 -18.55 -3.56
N GLU A 425 5.23 -17.43 -3.73
CA GLU A 425 6.44 -17.35 -4.56
C GLU A 425 7.72 -17.75 -3.80
N THR A 426 7.67 -17.90 -2.47
CA THR A 426 8.82 -18.29 -1.65
C THR A 426 8.72 -19.68 -1.02
N ARG A 427 7.83 -20.54 -1.54
CA ARG A 427 7.58 -21.87 -0.96
C ARG A 427 8.80 -22.80 -1.04
#